data_AF-A0A9E5LRZ0-F1
#
_entry.id   AF-A0A9E5LRZ0-F1
#
_cell.length_a   1.000
_cell.length_b   1.000
_cell.length_c   1.000
_cell.angle_alpha   90.00
_cell.angle_beta   90.00
_cell.angle_gamma   90.00
#
_symmetry.space_group_name_H-M   'P 1'
#
loop_
_entity.id
_entity.type
_entity.pdbx_description
1 polymer ?
#
loop_
_entity_poly.entity_id
_entity_poly.type
_entity_poly.pdbx_seq_one_letter_code
_entity_poly.pdbx_strand_id
1 'polypeptide(L)'
;MLRKFFSKDASDFTDLVSLVYRAALHREPDAGGLAMYAAQLASGQLDAAGLLQALIESDEYAALARHRASEALTTGAAAPLNLPAPVSALSARLAACESIIWADYLAAWRQVFDNPSHPLIIGQREYGVTHQRRFFETLNALAILGAGSSGARLLEFGASDFSVLYRRFFKDATLAIADRPVPDDYIGFTADVAQGKLGAADFFTIDLQAPAQFDALAASMPRFSHILFCEVLEHLVVNPVEVIRFLMSLLREEGVLYLTTPNFFRRENVEKMMRRVNPQEVYPAGDGNWDAHFHHREFDMRELLSFATEAGGELRACYFSACWDTPNEASHQDETSGNLVLVLARK
;
A
#
# COMPACT_ATOMS: atom_id res chain seq x y z
N MET A 1 22.86 -19.26 3.03
CA MET A 1 22.92 -19.05 1.57
C MET A 1 24.34 -18.79 1.04
N LEU A 2 25.16 -17.91 1.64
CA LEU A 2 26.47 -17.46 1.11
C LEU A 2 27.51 -18.55 0.72
N ARG A 3 27.44 -19.78 1.24
CA ARG A 3 28.46 -20.83 0.99
C ARG A 3 28.39 -21.52 -0.37
N LYS A 4 27.41 -21.22 -1.23
CA LYS A 4 27.21 -21.93 -2.52
C LYS A 4 27.88 -21.27 -3.74
N PHE A 5 28.45 -20.08 -3.60
CA PHE A 5 28.93 -19.24 -4.72
C PHE A 5 30.45 -19.29 -4.97
N PHE A 6 31.20 -20.19 -4.34
CA PHE A 6 32.65 -20.39 -4.57
C PHE A 6 32.94 -21.63 -5.45
N SER A 7 32.06 -21.86 -6.43
CA SER A 7 32.35 -22.74 -7.56
C SER A 7 33.25 -22.00 -8.57
N LYS A 8 33.97 -22.74 -9.41
CA LYS A 8 35.04 -22.22 -10.30
C LYS A 8 34.61 -22.04 -11.75
N ASP A 9 33.33 -22.24 -12.06
CA ASP A 9 32.85 -22.27 -13.43
C ASP A 9 32.55 -20.85 -13.95
N ALA A 10 32.80 -20.61 -15.23
CA ALA A 10 32.75 -19.26 -15.80
C ALA A 10 31.35 -18.61 -15.74
N SER A 11 30.28 -19.41 -15.71
CA SER A 11 28.90 -18.95 -15.49
C SER A 11 28.69 -18.33 -14.11
N ASP A 12 29.36 -18.86 -13.08
CA ASP A 12 29.21 -18.37 -11.70
C ASP A 12 29.79 -16.95 -11.57
N PHE A 13 30.82 -16.62 -12.35
CA PHE A 13 31.40 -15.28 -12.37
C PHE A 13 30.53 -14.27 -13.13
N THR A 14 29.86 -14.65 -14.22
CA THR A 14 28.90 -13.74 -14.88
C THR A 14 27.70 -13.45 -13.99
N ASP A 15 27.16 -14.47 -13.32
CA ASP A 15 26.04 -14.31 -12.39
C ASP A 15 26.41 -13.48 -11.17
N LEU A 16 27.63 -13.69 -10.63
CA LEU A 16 28.19 -12.87 -9.55
C LEU A 16 28.35 -11.40 -9.97
N VAL A 17 28.83 -11.12 -11.19
CA VAL A 17 28.98 -9.74 -11.68
C VAL A 17 27.61 -9.07 -11.82
N SER A 18 26.62 -9.72 -12.43
CA SER A 18 25.25 -9.18 -12.49
C SER A 18 24.63 -8.96 -11.10
N LEU A 19 24.86 -9.87 -10.15
CA LEU A 19 24.40 -9.69 -8.77
C LEU A 19 25.05 -8.46 -8.10
N VAL A 20 26.36 -8.30 -8.22
CA VAL A 20 27.09 -7.20 -7.57
C VAL A 20 26.81 -5.85 -8.25
N TYR A 21 26.60 -5.82 -9.56
CA TYR A 21 26.12 -4.64 -10.29
C TYR A 21 24.72 -4.21 -9.83
N ARG A 22 23.76 -5.13 -9.72
CA ARG A 22 22.43 -4.81 -9.19
C ARG A 22 22.49 -4.32 -7.74
N ALA A 23 23.36 -4.90 -6.91
CA ALA A 23 23.52 -4.53 -5.51
C ALA A 23 24.15 -3.14 -5.30
N ALA A 24 25.19 -2.79 -6.08
CA ALA A 24 25.89 -1.53 -5.94
C ALA A 24 25.28 -0.39 -6.79
N LEU A 25 24.97 -0.68 -8.07
CA LEU A 25 24.61 0.32 -9.08
C LEU A 25 23.13 0.28 -9.50
N HIS A 26 22.34 -0.66 -8.96
CA HIS A 26 20.89 -0.78 -9.23
C HIS A 26 20.52 -0.98 -10.70
N ARG A 27 21.43 -1.54 -11.49
CA ARG A 27 21.24 -1.92 -12.90
C ARG A 27 21.99 -3.21 -13.24
N GLU A 28 21.71 -3.79 -14.41
CA GLU A 28 22.58 -4.81 -14.99
C GLU A 28 23.91 -4.21 -15.49
N PRO A 29 25.00 -5.01 -15.54
CA PRO A 29 26.21 -4.63 -16.23
C PRO A 29 25.97 -4.52 -17.73
N ASP A 30 26.66 -3.59 -18.37
CA ASP A 30 26.80 -3.62 -19.83
C ASP A 30 27.73 -4.77 -20.25
N ALA A 31 27.71 -5.12 -21.53
CA ALA A 31 28.50 -6.24 -22.07
C ALA A 31 30.02 -6.09 -21.86
N GLY A 32 30.53 -4.85 -21.76
CA GLY A 32 31.95 -4.58 -21.50
C GLY A 32 32.31 -4.83 -20.05
N GLY A 33 31.55 -4.24 -19.11
CA GLY A 33 31.71 -4.46 -17.68
C GLY A 33 31.58 -5.93 -17.29
N LEU A 34 30.55 -6.62 -17.82
CA LEU A 34 30.34 -8.05 -17.57
C LEU A 34 31.54 -8.90 -18.01
N ALA A 35 32.01 -8.71 -19.24
CA ALA A 35 33.14 -9.48 -19.79
C ALA A 35 34.46 -9.19 -19.06
N MET A 36 34.73 -7.91 -18.72
CA MET A 36 35.94 -7.50 -18.02
C MET A 36 36.01 -8.11 -16.62
N TYR A 37 34.98 -7.91 -15.79
CA TYR A 37 35.01 -8.37 -14.41
C TYR A 37 34.93 -9.90 -14.31
N ALA A 38 34.15 -10.58 -15.18
CA ALA A 38 34.14 -12.04 -15.22
C ALA A 38 35.53 -12.62 -15.57
N ALA A 39 36.28 -11.99 -16.48
CA ALA A 39 37.64 -12.41 -16.81
C ALA A 39 38.65 -12.17 -15.67
N GLN A 40 38.52 -11.06 -14.94
CA GLN A 40 39.37 -10.76 -13.78
C GLN A 40 39.10 -11.70 -12.60
N LEU A 41 37.84 -12.07 -12.37
CA LEU A 41 37.45 -13.10 -11.40
C LEU A 41 37.96 -14.50 -11.81
N ALA A 42 37.76 -14.90 -13.07
CA ALA A 42 38.18 -16.21 -13.57
C ALA A 42 39.72 -16.40 -13.57
N SER A 43 40.47 -15.31 -13.74
CA SER A 43 41.94 -15.31 -13.63
C SER A 43 42.46 -15.13 -12.20
N GLY A 44 41.59 -14.90 -11.22
CA GLY A 44 41.96 -14.64 -9.82
C GLY A 44 42.68 -13.31 -9.59
N GLN A 45 42.62 -12.38 -10.56
CA GLN A 45 43.15 -11.02 -10.44
C GLN A 45 42.26 -10.15 -9.54
N LEU A 46 40.98 -10.50 -9.46
CA LEU A 46 39.97 -9.87 -8.64
C LEU A 46 39.20 -10.96 -7.89
N ASP A 47 38.72 -10.66 -6.69
CA ASP A 47 37.76 -11.52 -5.97
C ASP A 47 36.40 -10.81 -5.82
N ALA A 48 35.42 -11.49 -5.22
CA ALA A 48 34.09 -10.94 -5.03
C ALA A 48 34.06 -9.66 -4.18
N ALA A 49 35.00 -9.52 -3.22
CA ALA A 49 35.09 -8.34 -2.37
C ALA A 49 35.72 -7.16 -3.12
N GLY A 50 36.78 -7.40 -3.88
CA GLY A 50 37.41 -6.43 -4.76
C GLY A 50 36.48 -5.92 -5.85
N LEU A 51 35.61 -6.78 -6.41
CA LEU A 51 34.56 -6.36 -7.35
C LEU A 51 33.57 -5.40 -6.68
N LEU A 52 33.04 -5.76 -5.52
CA LEU A 52 32.10 -4.91 -4.79
C LEU A 52 32.74 -3.56 -4.42
N GLN A 53 33.99 -3.58 -3.96
CA GLN A 53 34.76 -2.37 -3.67
C GLN A 53 34.95 -1.51 -4.92
N ALA A 54 35.37 -2.10 -6.05
CA ALA A 54 35.58 -1.37 -7.30
C ALA A 54 34.30 -0.69 -7.83
N LEU A 55 33.12 -1.31 -7.63
CA LEU A 55 31.85 -0.66 -7.99
C LEU A 55 31.47 0.44 -6.98
N ILE A 56 31.62 0.23 -5.67
CA ILE A 56 31.30 1.24 -4.64
C ILE A 56 32.23 2.46 -4.72
N GLU A 57 33.49 2.27 -5.08
CA GLU A 57 34.48 3.35 -5.27
C GLU A 57 34.39 4.03 -6.65
N SER A 58 33.48 3.58 -7.53
CA SER A 58 33.32 4.16 -8.87
C SER A 58 32.67 5.54 -8.85
N ASP A 59 33.01 6.36 -9.85
CA ASP A 59 32.34 7.65 -10.10
C ASP A 59 30.82 7.49 -10.32
N GLU A 60 30.39 6.35 -10.86
CA GLU A 60 28.98 6.01 -11.08
C GLU A 60 28.25 5.81 -9.74
N TYR A 61 28.82 5.03 -8.81
CA TYR A 61 28.26 4.88 -7.46
C TYR A 61 28.27 6.21 -6.71
N ALA A 62 29.36 6.98 -6.83
CA ALA A 62 29.44 8.31 -6.22
C ALA A 62 28.40 9.29 -6.82
N ALA A 63 28.08 9.18 -8.11
CA ALA A 63 27.02 9.95 -8.75
C ALA A 63 25.63 9.50 -8.30
N LEU A 64 25.36 8.20 -8.20
CA LEU A 64 24.12 7.64 -7.66
C LEU A 64 23.89 8.07 -6.20
N ALA A 65 24.94 7.99 -5.36
CA ALA A 65 24.89 8.43 -3.97
C ALA A 65 24.65 9.94 -3.86
N ARG A 66 25.30 10.76 -4.69
CA ARG A 66 25.04 12.21 -4.77
C ARG A 66 23.64 12.52 -5.28
N HIS A 67 23.10 11.77 -6.25
CA HIS A 67 21.74 11.96 -6.74
C HIS A 67 20.72 11.71 -5.63
N ARG A 68 20.81 10.56 -4.97
CA ARG A 68 19.95 10.19 -3.82
C ARG A 68 20.06 11.19 -2.66
N ALA A 69 21.28 11.61 -2.32
CA ALA A 69 21.49 12.61 -1.29
C ALA A 69 20.98 14.00 -1.71
N SER A 70 21.11 14.36 -3.00
CA SER A 70 20.59 15.61 -3.55
C SER A 70 19.07 15.61 -3.60
N GLU A 71 18.41 14.54 -4.00
CA GLU A 71 16.95 14.39 -3.92
C GLU A 71 16.47 14.56 -2.47
N ALA A 72 17.18 13.97 -1.51
CA ALA A 72 16.87 14.10 -0.08
C ALA A 72 17.19 15.47 0.54
N LEU A 73 18.05 16.30 -0.08
CA LEU A 73 18.53 17.58 0.48
C LEU A 73 18.12 18.84 -0.30
N THR A 74 17.73 18.72 -1.57
CA THR A 74 17.35 19.86 -2.43
C THR A 74 15.86 20.15 -2.44
N THR A 75 15.02 19.21 -1.99
CA THR A 75 13.70 19.58 -1.47
C THR A 75 13.89 20.25 -0.11
N GLY A 76 13.90 21.58 -0.11
CA GLY A 76 13.81 22.36 1.13
C GLY A 76 12.60 21.91 1.97
N ALA A 77 12.74 22.01 3.29
CA ALA A 77 11.80 21.50 4.29
C ALA A 77 10.32 21.70 3.90
N ALA A 78 9.54 20.60 3.93
CA ALA A 78 8.08 20.58 3.79
C ALA A 78 7.52 21.45 2.63
N ALA A 79 8.22 21.53 1.49
CA ALA A 79 7.71 22.24 0.32
C ALA A 79 6.40 21.58 -0.16
N PRO A 80 5.26 22.30 -0.22
CA PRO A 80 3.95 21.70 -0.50
C PRO A 80 3.93 20.87 -1.78
N LEU A 81 3.10 19.83 -1.80
CA LEU A 81 2.94 18.95 -2.97
C LEU A 81 2.45 19.77 -4.19
N ASN A 82 3.31 19.89 -5.20
CA ASN A 82 2.98 20.58 -6.45
C ASN A 82 2.17 19.67 -7.38
N LEU A 83 0.87 19.57 -7.12
CA LEU A 83 -0.05 18.68 -7.85
C LEU A 83 -0.58 19.34 -9.13
N PRO A 84 -0.76 18.59 -10.24
CA PRO A 84 -1.43 19.09 -11.44
C PRO A 84 -2.87 19.52 -11.12
N ALA A 85 -3.36 20.60 -11.77
CA ALA A 85 -4.67 21.17 -11.47
C ALA A 85 -5.86 20.16 -11.50
N PRO A 86 -5.93 19.17 -12.42
CA PRO A 86 -6.97 18.13 -12.37
C PRO A 86 -6.90 17.25 -11.11
N VAL A 87 -5.67 16.93 -10.66
CA VAL A 87 -5.42 16.15 -9.44
C VAL A 87 -5.84 16.94 -8.22
N SER A 88 -5.40 18.20 -8.11
CA SER A 88 -5.81 19.10 -7.01
C SER A 88 -7.33 19.27 -6.94
N ALA A 89 -8.00 19.40 -8.08
CA ALA A 89 -9.46 19.55 -8.14
C ALA A 89 -10.20 18.28 -7.70
N LEU A 90 -9.70 17.09 -8.05
CA LEU A 90 -10.29 15.83 -7.57
C LEU A 90 -10.00 15.60 -6.08
N SER A 91 -8.76 15.85 -5.63
CA SER A 91 -8.39 15.82 -4.19
C SER A 91 -9.31 16.67 -3.34
N ALA A 92 -9.54 17.94 -3.73
CA ALA A 92 -10.41 18.85 -2.98
C ALA A 92 -11.87 18.35 -2.93
N ARG A 93 -12.39 17.80 -4.04
CA ARG A 93 -13.75 17.22 -4.09
C ARG A 93 -13.90 15.99 -3.19
N LEU A 94 -12.89 15.10 -3.17
CA LEU A 94 -12.90 13.92 -2.31
C LEU A 94 -12.80 14.30 -0.83
N ALA A 95 -11.87 15.19 -0.49
CA ALA A 95 -11.68 15.68 0.88
C ALA A 95 -12.89 16.43 1.45
N ALA A 96 -13.70 17.10 0.61
CA ALA A 96 -14.90 17.82 1.04
C ALA A 96 -15.98 16.88 1.64
N CYS A 97 -16.03 15.61 1.22
CA CYS A 97 -16.88 14.58 1.83
C CYS A 97 -18.40 14.91 1.84
N GLU A 98 -18.91 15.48 0.74
CA GLU A 98 -20.28 16.05 0.64
C GLU A 98 -21.30 15.16 -0.10
N SER A 99 -20.90 14.01 -0.65
CA SER A 99 -21.76 13.19 -1.52
C SER A 99 -22.76 12.29 -0.78
N ILE A 100 -22.47 11.95 0.47
CA ILE A 100 -23.35 11.19 1.36
C ILE A 100 -23.53 11.99 2.64
N ILE A 101 -24.78 12.18 3.06
CA ILE A 101 -25.13 12.95 4.25
C ILE A 101 -24.76 12.14 5.50
N TRP A 102 -24.06 12.77 6.45
CA TRP A 102 -23.63 12.13 7.71
C TRP A 102 -24.78 11.44 8.47
N ALA A 103 -25.98 12.04 8.48
CA ALA A 103 -27.15 11.47 9.14
C ALA A 103 -27.61 10.14 8.50
N ASP A 104 -27.61 10.05 7.17
CA ASP A 104 -28.00 8.84 6.43
C ASP A 104 -26.93 7.74 6.59
N TYR A 105 -25.65 8.12 6.56
CA TYR A 105 -24.54 7.24 6.88
C TYR A 105 -24.65 6.68 8.30
N LEU A 106 -24.80 7.55 9.31
CA LEU A 106 -24.87 7.13 10.71
C LEU A 106 -26.08 6.23 10.95
N ALA A 107 -27.23 6.50 10.32
CA ALA A 107 -28.40 5.62 10.39
C ALA A 107 -28.12 4.22 9.81
N ALA A 108 -27.40 4.13 8.68
CA ALA A 108 -27.00 2.85 8.08
C ALA A 108 -25.92 2.13 8.92
N TRP A 109 -24.93 2.85 9.43
CA TRP A 109 -23.88 2.32 10.31
C TRP A 109 -24.49 1.69 11.57
N ARG A 110 -25.46 2.37 12.22
CA ARG A 110 -26.15 1.82 13.40
C ARG A 110 -26.94 0.54 13.11
N GLN A 111 -27.47 0.37 11.90
CA GLN A 111 -28.15 -0.88 11.50
C GLN A 111 -27.21 -2.08 11.40
N VAL A 112 -25.88 -1.85 11.37
CA VAL A 112 -24.85 -2.88 11.44
C VAL A 112 -24.29 -2.98 12.88
N PHE A 113 -23.78 -1.88 13.43
CA PHE A 113 -22.96 -1.89 14.65
C PHE A 113 -23.74 -1.85 15.99
N ASP A 114 -24.98 -1.32 15.98
CA ASP A 114 -25.87 -1.30 17.15
C ASP A 114 -26.94 -2.41 17.10
N ASN A 115 -26.96 -3.25 16.06
CA ASN A 115 -28.03 -4.21 15.79
C ASN A 115 -27.82 -5.54 16.53
N PRO A 116 -28.64 -5.88 17.55
CA PRO A 116 -28.47 -7.11 18.34
C PRO A 116 -28.80 -8.38 17.56
N SER A 117 -29.48 -8.28 16.41
CA SER A 117 -29.76 -9.42 15.52
C SER A 117 -28.66 -9.63 14.46
N HIS A 118 -27.61 -8.81 14.46
CA HIS A 118 -26.48 -8.89 13.56
C HIS A 118 -25.16 -8.91 14.37
N PRO A 119 -24.80 -10.06 14.98
CA PRO A 119 -23.63 -10.14 15.84
C PRO A 119 -22.36 -9.78 15.08
N LEU A 120 -21.60 -8.81 15.61
CA LEU A 120 -20.34 -8.36 15.04
C LEU A 120 -19.27 -9.44 15.13
N ILE A 121 -18.34 -9.45 14.17
CA ILE A 121 -17.12 -10.28 14.25
C ILE A 121 -16.25 -9.76 15.41
N ILE A 122 -15.44 -10.64 16.00
CA ILE A 122 -14.58 -10.29 17.14
C ILE A 122 -13.69 -9.08 16.79
N GLY A 123 -13.59 -8.11 17.70
CA GLY A 123 -12.86 -6.85 17.53
C GLY A 123 -13.59 -5.76 16.72
N GLN A 124 -14.67 -6.08 15.99
CA GLN A 124 -15.35 -5.10 15.13
C GLN A 124 -16.18 -4.05 15.89
N ARG A 125 -16.49 -4.25 17.17
CA ARG A 125 -17.19 -3.24 17.98
C ARG A 125 -16.31 -2.00 18.19
N GLU A 126 -15.08 -2.21 18.63
CA GLU A 126 -14.11 -1.15 18.89
C GLU A 126 -13.60 -0.58 17.56
N TYR A 127 -13.20 -1.43 16.62
CA TYR A 127 -12.78 -1.05 15.26
C TYR A 127 -13.83 -0.19 14.54
N GLY A 128 -15.10 -0.60 14.63
CA GLY A 128 -16.22 0.11 14.02
C GLY A 128 -16.43 1.53 14.53
N VAL A 129 -16.21 1.76 15.83
CA VAL A 129 -16.28 3.09 16.46
C VAL A 129 -15.06 3.93 16.08
N THR A 130 -13.85 3.37 16.22
CA THR A 130 -12.58 4.05 15.91
C THR A 130 -12.52 4.52 14.45
N HIS A 131 -13.00 3.71 13.51
CA HIS A 131 -12.93 4.02 12.08
C HIS A 131 -14.24 4.56 11.48
N GLN A 132 -15.25 4.89 12.31
CA GLN A 132 -16.55 5.38 11.83
C GLN A 132 -16.43 6.56 10.84
N ARG A 133 -15.45 7.47 11.04
CA ARG A 133 -15.22 8.58 10.11
C ARG A 133 -14.47 8.19 8.85
N ARG A 134 -13.45 7.32 8.94
CA ARG A 134 -12.74 6.76 7.76
C ARG A 134 -13.73 6.06 6.82
N PHE A 135 -14.64 5.27 7.38
CA PHE A 135 -15.73 4.60 6.67
C PHE A 135 -16.70 5.57 5.96
N PHE A 136 -17.07 6.67 6.61
CA PHE A 136 -17.87 7.73 5.99
C PHE A 136 -17.16 8.39 4.80
N GLU A 137 -15.87 8.68 4.96
CA GLU A 137 -15.03 9.27 3.93
C GLU A 137 -14.81 8.31 2.75
N THR A 138 -14.60 7.02 3.01
CA THR A 138 -14.52 5.97 1.98
C THR A 138 -15.79 5.88 1.14
N LEU A 139 -16.98 5.88 1.75
CA LEU A 139 -18.24 5.85 1.00
C LEU A 139 -18.43 7.14 0.18
N ASN A 140 -18.07 8.30 0.72
CA ASN A 140 -18.11 9.57 -0.02
C ASN A 140 -17.16 9.57 -1.23
N ALA A 141 -15.93 9.10 -1.04
CA ALA A 141 -14.95 8.98 -2.10
C ALA A 141 -15.45 8.03 -3.20
N LEU A 142 -15.95 6.86 -2.85
CA LEU A 142 -16.54 5.91 -3.81
C LEU A 142 -17.72 6.50 -4.59
N ALA A 143 -18.58 7.31 -3.95
CA ALA A 143 -19.67 7.98 -4.65
C ALA A 143 -19.15 8.96 -5.73
N ILE A 144 -18.08 9.70 -5.43
CA ILE A 144 -17.43 10.64 -6.37
C ILE A 144 -16.68 9.90 -7.49
N LEU A 145 -16.05 8.76 -7.17
CA LEU A 145 -15.29 7.93 -8.10
C LEU A 145 -16.19 7.07 -9.01
N GLY A 146 -17.49 7.02 -8.75
CA GLY A 146 -18.48 6.41 -9.64
C GLY A 146 -18.89 4.98 -9.25
N ALA A 147 -18.70 4.56 -8.00
CA ALA A 147 -19.13 3.24 -7.51
C ALA A 147 -20.65 3.01 -7.60
N GLY A 148 -21.45 4.09 -7.62
CA GLY A 148 -22.89 4.02 -7.90
C GLY A 148 -23.28 3.79 -9.36
N SER A 149 -22.31 3.68 -10.28
CA SER A 149 -22.58 3.44 -11.71
C SER A 149 -22.98 1.99 -11.97
N SER A 150 -23.88 1.77 -12.93
CA SER A 150 -24.28 0.42 -13.34
C SER A 150 -23.08 -0.41 -13.81
N GLY A 151 -22.96 -1.63 -13.31
CA GLY A 151 -21.84 -2.53 -13.65
C GLY A 151 -20.54 -2.25 -12.90
N ALA A 152 -20.56 -1.39 -11.86
CA ALA A 152 -19.44 -1.26 -10.94
C ALA A 152 -19.12 -2.60 -10.27
N ARG A 153 -17.83 -2.95 -10.24
CA ARG A 153 -17.30 -4.11 -9.50
C ARG A 153 -16.19 -3.63 -8.59
N LEU A 154 -16.42 -3.75 -7.29
CA LEU A 154 -15.53 -3.36 -6.20
C LEU A 154 -14.76 -4.61 -5.78
N LEU A 155 -13.46 -4.45 -5.49
CA LEU A 155 -12.67 -5.42 -4.74
C LEU A 155 -12.14 -4.71 -3.49
N GLU A 156 -12.51 -5.20 -2.31
CA GLU A 156 -11.97 -4.74 -1.04
C GLU A 156 -10.89 -5.71 -0.55
N PHE A 157 -9.75 -5.18 -0.10
CA PHE A 157 -8.75 -5.94 0.65
C PHE A 157 -8.88 -5.64 2.14
N GLY A 158 -8.96 -6.69 2.97
CA GLY A 158 -9.19 -6.59 4.41
C GLY A 158 -10.65 -6.34 4.73
N ALA A 159 -11.40 -7.41 5.02
CA ALA A 159 -12.83 -7.31 5.27
C ALA A 159 -13.16 -6.65 6.62
N SER A 160 -14.34 -6.04 6.71
CA SER A 160 -14.87 -5.50 7.97
C SER A 160 -16.39 -5.64 8.02
N ASP A 161 -17.00 -5.46 9.19
CA ASP A 161 -18.47 -5.43 9.27
C ASP A 161 -19.07 -4.20 8.54
N PHE A 162 -18.25 -3.17 8.30
CA PHE A 162 -18.61 -2.02 7.47
C PHE A 162 -18.83 -2.37 5.99
N SER A 163 -18.23 -3.44 5.46
CA SER A 163 -18.34 -3.84 4.04
C SER A 163 -19.79 -4.07 3.58
N VAL A 164 -20.71 -4.40 4.51
CA VAL A 164 -22.17 -4.45 4.28
C VAL A 164 -22.72 -3.14 3.69
N LEU A 165 -22.15 -1.99 4.07
CA LEU A 165 -22.64 -0.67 3.67
C LEU A 165 -22.43 -0.37 2.18
N TYR A 166 -21.46 -0.99 1.50
CA TYR A 166 -21.29 -0.78 0.06
C TYR A 166 -22.57 -1.11 -0.72
N ARG A 167 -23.22 -2.24 -0.41
CA ARG A 167 -24.48 -2.64 -1.03
C ARG A 167 -25.67 -1.76 -0.63
N ARG A 168 -25.58 -1.05 0.49
CA ARG A 168 -26.61 -0.10 0.95
C ARG A 168 -26.58 1.19 0.14
N PHE A 169 -25.39 1.72 -0.16
CA PHE A 169 -25.20 2.98 -0.89
C PHE A 169 -25.03 2.79 -2.41
N PHE A 170 -24.49 1.66 -2.85
CA PHE A 170 -24.22 1.35 -4.26
C PHE A 170 -24.94 0.06 -4.68
N LYS A 171 -26.26 0.15 -4.88
CA LYS A 171 -27.15 -1.01 -5.09
C LYS A 171 -26.85 -1.81 -6.37
N ASP A 172 -26.39 -1.12 -7.42
CA ASP A 172 -26.05 -1.71 -8.72
C ASP A 172 -24.58 -2.18 -8.79
N ALA A 173 -23.83 -2.01 -7.70
CA ALA A 173 -22.45 -2.44 -7.59
C ALA A 173 -22.35 -3.88 -7.09
N THR A 174 -21.35 -4.58 -7.60
CA THR A 174 -20.97 -5.94 -7.18
C THR A 174 -19.73 -5.86 -6.30
N LEU A 175 -19.79 -6.44 -5.10
CA LEU A 175 -18.67 -6.50 -4.16
C LEU A 175 -17.95 -7.84 -4.28
N ALA A 176 -16.63 -7.81 -4.39
CA ALA A 176 -15.76 -8.93 -4.08
C ALA A 176 -14.86 -8.55 -2.90
N ILE A 177 -14.43 -9.53 -2.14
CA ILE A 177 -13.51 -9.36 -1.00
C ILE A 177 -12.27 -10.21 -1.25
N ALA A 178 -11.10 -9.67 -0.93
CA ALA A 178 -9.85 -10.39 -0.82
C ALA A 178 -9.30 -10.30 0.61
N ASP A 179 -8.83 -11.41 1.15
CA ASP A 179 -8.20 -11.46 2.47
C ASP A 179 -7.06 -12.48 2.51
N ARG A 180 -6.24 -12.40 3.56
CA ARG A 180 -5.06 -13.25 3.73
C ARG A 180 -5.43 -14.73 3.94
N PRO A 181 -4.53 -15.68 3.66
CA PRO A 181 -4.70 -17.05 4.11
C PRO A 181 -4.82 -17.11 5.65
N VAL A 182 -5.75 -17.93 6.13
CA VAL A 182 -6.04 -18.11 7.56
C VAL A 182 -6.09 -19.60 7.90
N PRO A 183 -5.81 -19.99 9.16
CA PRO A 183 -6.00 -21.37 9.62
C PRO A 183 -7.46 -21.86 9.53
N ASP A 184 -7.65 -23.18 9.48
CA ASP A 184 -8.98 -23.82 9.38
C ASP A 184 -9.91 -23.51 10.58
N ASP A 185 -9.36 -23.15 11.74
CA ASP A 185 -10.09 -22.77 12.95
C ASP A 185 -10.31 -21.25 13.11
N TYR A 186 -9.98 -20.46 12.09
CA TYR A 186 -10.19 -19.01 12.10
C TYR A 186 -11.67 -18.63 11.99
N ILE A 187 -12.18 -17.93 13.01
CA ILE A 187 -13.59 -17.53 13.15
C ILE A 187 -13.87 -16.06 12.78
N GLY A 188 -12.94 -15.41 12.08
CA GLY A 188 -13.07 -14.03 11.60
C GLY A 188 -13.74 -13.94 10.22
N PHE A 189 -13.18 -13.13 9.33
CA PHE A 189 -13.67 -12.91 7.98
C PHE A 189 -13.31 -14.06 7.01
N THR A 190 -13.97 -15.20 7.17
CA THR A 190 -13.90 -16.33 6.22
C THR A 190 -14.71 -16.06 4.95
N ALA A 191 -14.55 -16.91 3.93
CA ALA A 191 -15.35 -16.87 2.70
C ALA A 191 -16.87 -16.91 2.97
N ASP A 192 -17.32 -17.77 3.91
CA ASP A 192 -18.72 -17.89 4.31
C ASP A 192 -19.24 -16.59 4.95
N VAL A 193 -18.42 -15.91 5.76
CA VAL A 193 -18.76 -14.60 6.35
C VAL A 193 -18.82 -13.54 5.26
N ALA A 194 -17.85 -13.49 4.35
CA ALA A 194 -17.82 -12.54 3.25
C ALA A 194 -19.04 -12.68 2.31
N GLN A 195 -19.36 -13.90 1.88
CA GLN A 195 -20.47 -14.13 0.94
C GLN A 195 -21.84 -14.11 1.64
N GLY A 196 -21.94 -14.67 2.85
CA GLY A 196 -23.20 -14.75 3.61
C GLY A 196 -23.56 -13.49 4.37
N LYS A 197 -22.66 -13.01 5.25
CA LYS A 197 -22.92 -11.86 6.14
C LYS A 197 -22.68 -10.52 5.43
N LEU A 198 -21.54 -10.37 4.76
CA LEU A 198 -21.17 -9.12 4.08
C LEU A 198 -21.80 -9.00 2.68
N GLY A 199 -22.26 -10.12 2.12
CA GLY A 199 -22.98 -10.16 0.86
C GLY A 199 -22.08 -9.96 -0.37
N ALA A 200 -20.80 -10.29 -0.28
CA ALA A 200 -19.90 -10.33 -1.43
C ALA A 200 -20.32 -11.42 -2.44
N ALA A 201 -20.12 -11.14 -3.73
CA ALA A 201 -20.33 -12.12 -4.80
C ALA A 201 -19.17 -13.13 -4.86
N ASP A 202 -17.94 -12.65 -4.72
CA ASP A 202 -16.70 -13.45 -4.76
C ASP A 202 -15.86 -13.21 -3.50
N PHE A 203 -15.11 -14.23 -3.10
CA PHE A 203 -14.06 -14.14 -2.09
C PHE A 203 -12.75 -14.70 -2.64
N PHE A 204 -11.63 -14.01 -2.42
CA PHE A 204 -10.31 -14.39 -2.88
C PHE A 204 -9.33 -14.50 -1.72
N THR A 205 -8.73 -15.67 -1.53
CA THR A 205 -7.60 -15.82 -0.59
C THR A 205 -6.31 -15.39 -1.27
N ILE A 206 -5.69 -14.29 -0.82
CA ILE A 206 -4.50 -13.68 -1.43
C ILE A 206 -3.46 -13.40 -0.36
N ASP A 207 -2.29 -14.03 -0.47
CA ASP A 207 -1.12 -13.66 0.34
C ASP A 207 -0.34 -12.53 -0.34
N LEU A 208 -0.49 -11.32 0.19
CA LEU A 208 0.22 -10.13 -0.28
C LEU A 208 1.69 -10.08 0.15
N GLN A 209 2.15 -10.97 1.02
CA GLN A 209 3.57 -11.12 1.35
C GLN A 209 4.31 -12.05 0.39
N ALA A 210 3.61 -12.67 -0.56
CA ALA A 210 4.18 -13.55 -1.59
C ALA A 210 4.09 -12.91 -2.99
N PRO A 211 4.95 -11.94 -3.37
CA PRO A 211 4.87 -11.28 -4.67
C PRO A 211 5.06 -12.23 -5.87
N ALA A 212 5.72 -13.37 -5.67
CA ALA A 212 5.96 -14.38 -6.71
C ALA A 212 4.69 -15.02 -7.30
N GLN A 213 3.52 -14.90 -6.66
CA GLN A 213 2.23 -15.37 -7.21
C GLN A 213 1.41 -14.29 -7.92
N PHE A 214 1.82 -13.02 -7.86
CA PHE A 214 1.00 -11.89 -8.33
C PHE A 214 0.64 -11.99 -9.82
N ASP A 215 1.57 -12.39 -10.70
CA ASP A 215 1.28 -12.55 -12.13
C ASP A 215 0.24 -13.66 -12.40
N ALA A 216 0.34 -14.78 -11.67
CA ALA A 216 -0.59 -15.90 -11.81
C ALA A 216 -1.99 -15.58 -11.29
N LEU A 217 -2.08 -14.83 -10.18
CA LEU A 217 -3.33 -14.29 -9.64
C LEU A 217 -3.94 -13.25 -10.60
N ALA A 218 -3.15 -12.32 -11.11
CA ALA A 218 -3.58 -11.28 -12.04
C ALA A 218 -4.11 -11.82 -13.39
N ALA A 219 -3.64 -13.00 -13.78
CA ALA A 219 -4.10 -13.72 -14.99
C ALA A 219 -5.41 -14.50 -14.76
N SER A 220 -5.68 -14.98 -13.54
CA SER A 220 -6.88 -15.76 -13.22
C SER A 220 -8.04 -14.92 -12.66
N MET A 221 -7.74 -13.78 -12.03
CA MET A 221 -8.74 -12.89 -11.44
C MET A 221 -9.47 -12.01 -12.46
N PRO A 222 -10.75 -11.69 -12.21
CA PRO A 222 -11.51 -10.76 -13.05
C PRO A 222 -11.02 -9.31 -12.92
N ARG A 223 -11.51 -8.42 -13.78
CA ARG A 223 -11.17 -7.00 -13.75
C ARG A 223 -12.22 -6.12 -13.05
N PHE A 224 -11.75 -5.24 -12.17
CA PHE A 224 -12.52 -4.40 -11.25
C PHE A 224 -12.56 -2.94 -11.71
N SER A 225 -13.65 -2.23 -11.41
CA SER A 225 -13.71 -0.76 -11.63
C SER A 225 -13.18 0.01 -10.43
N HIS A 226 -13.28 -0.57 -9.23
CA HIS A 226 -12.80 0.03 -7.99
C HIS A 226 -12.04 -1.05 -7.21
N ILE A 227 -10.83 -0.74 -6.75
CA ILE A 227 -10.11 -1.54 -5.76
C ILE A 227 -9.94 -0.67 -4.53
N LEU A 228 -10.26 -1.22 -3.36
CA LEU A 228 -10.10 -0.57 -2.07
C LEU A 228 -8.97 -1.27 -1.32
N PHE A 229 -7.97 -0.49 -0.94
CA PHE A 229 -6.77 -0.96 -0.25
C PHE A 229 -6.53 -0.06 0.97
N CYS A 230 -7.38 -0.21 1.98
CA CYS A 230 -7.59 0.77 3.03
C CYS A 230 -7.14 0.23 4.39
N GLU A 231 -6.00 0.72 4.90
CA GLU A 231 -5.33 0.23 6.12
C GLU A 231 -4.90 -1.24 5.97
N VAL A 232 -3.98 -1.47 5.03
CA VAL A 232 -3.46 -2.79 4.66
C VAL A 232 -1.95 -2.74 4.41
N LEU A 233 -1.47 -1.68 3.75
CA LEU A 233 -0.08 -1.59 3.26
C LEU A 233 0.94 -1.62 4.40
N GLU A 234 0.63 -0.96 5.51
CA GLU A 234 1.46 -0.84 6.72
C GLU A 234 1.65 -2.17 7.47
N HIS A 235 0.79 -3.16 7.21
CA HIS A 235 0.88 -4.51 7.79
C HIS A 235 1.76 -5.46 6.97
N LEU A 236 2.31 -5.04 5.82
CA LEU A 236 3.04 -5.93 4.90
C LEU A 236 4.56 -5.75 4.98
N VAL A 237 5.30 -6.87 4.99
CA VAL A 237 6.77 -6.90 4.85
C VAL A 237 7.16 -7.24 3.41
N VAL A 238 6.70 -6.41 2.47
CA VAL A 238 6.88 -6.57 1.01
C VAL A 238 7.20 -5.22 0.37
N ASN A 239 7.74 -5.20 -0.84
CA ASN A 239 7.94 -3.95 -1.58
C ASN A 239 6.58 -3.34 -1.98
N PRO A 240 6.23 -2.11 -1.55
CA PRO A 240 4.97 -1.45 -1.93
C PRO A 240 4.77 -1.37 -3.44
N VAL A 241 5.85 -1.23 -4.22
CA VAL A 241 5.81 -1.15 -5.68
C VAL A 241 5.27 -2.44 -6.31
N GLU A 242 5.61 -3.60 -5.75
CA GLU A 242 5.12 -4.89 -6.24
C GLU A 242 3.62 -5.06 -5.98
N VAL A 243 3.17 -4.66 -4.78
CA VAL A 243 1.75 -4.70 -4.39
C VAL A 243 0.94 -3.71 -5.23
N ILE A 244 1.35 -2.45 -5.32
CA ILE A 244 0.64 -1.44 -6.11
C ILE A 244 0.59 -1.87 -7.58
N ARG A 245 1.67 -2.43 -8.14
CA ARG A 245 1.66 -2.96 -9.52
C ARG A 245 0.66 -4.11 -9.69
N PHE A 246 0.57 -5.04 -8.73
CA PHE A 246 -0.43 -6.10 -8.73
C PHE A 246 -1.87 -5.55 -8.66
N LEU A 247 -2.12 -4.53 -7.84
CA LEU A 247 -3.41 -3.83 -7.72
C LEU A 247 -3.72 -2.88 -8.91
N MET A 248 -2.72 -2.51 -9.72
CA MET A 248 -2.89 -1.74 -10.96
C MET A 248 -3.04 -2.64 -12.20
N SER A 249 -2.50 -3.87 -12.13
CA SER A 249 -3.20 -5.05 -12.62
C SER A 249 -4.57 -5.18 -11.89
N LEU A 250 -5.39 -6.20 -12.15
CA LEU A 250 -6.78 -6.31 -11.63
C LEU A 250 -7.75 -5.18 -12.03
N LEU A 251 -7.33 -3.95 -12.33
CA LEU A 251 -8.22 -2.89 -12.79
C LEU A 251 -8.60 -3.02 -14.27
N ARG A 252 -9.84 -2.60 -14.56
CA ARG A 252 -10.31 -2.19 -15.89
C ARG A 252 -9.56 -0.94 -16.36
N GLU A 253 -9.72 -0.56 -17.62
CA GLU A 253 -9.07 0.62 -18.21
C GLU A 253 -9.45 1.90 -17.44
N GLU A 254 -10.76 2.19 -17.32
CA GLU A 254 -11.30 3.29 -16.50
C GLU A 254 -11.38 2.93 -14.98
N GLY A 255 -10.57 1.98 -14.51
CA GLY A 255 -10.59 1.54 -13.12
C GLY A 255 -9.77 2.46 -12.21
N VAL A 256 -10.16 2.53 -10.93
CA VAL A 256 -9.41 3.25 -9.89
C VAL A 256 -9.06 2.37 -8.68
N LEU A 257 -7.84 2.56 -8.17
CA LEU A 257 -7.39 2.07 -6.86
C LEU A 257 -7.52 3.22 -5.86
N TYR A 258 -8.34 3.03 -4.83
CA TYR A 258 -8.46 3.89 -3.66
C TYR A 258 -7.65 3.28 -2.51
N LEU A 259 -6.58 3.95 -2.11
CA LEU A 259 -5.61 3.47 -1.12
C LEU A 259 -5.58 4.40 0.08
N THR A 260 -5.65 3.83 1.28
CA THR A 260 -5.43 4.56 2.55
C THR A 260 -4.47 3.83 3.47
N THR A 261 -3.68 4.57 4.25
CA THR A 261 -2.68 4.04 5.20
C THR A 261 -2.32 5.13 6.23
N PRO A 262 -1.81 4.80 7.44
CA PRO A 262 -1.43 5.81 8.43
C PRO A 262 -0.34 6.76 7.93
N ASN A 263 -0.49 8.05 8.26
CA ASN A 263 0.55 9.04 8.02
C ASN A 263 1.64 8.90 9.08
N PHE A 264 2.87 8.57 8.64
CA PHE A 264 4.05 8.56 9.50
C PHE A 264 4.32 9.93 10.12
N PHE A 265 4.03 11.02 9.40
CA PHE A 265 4.14 12.40 9.88
C PHE A 265 2.87 12.94 10.56
N ARG A 266 1.96 12.06 11.03
CA ARG A 266 0.83 12.50 11.86
C ARG A 266 1.30 13.32 13.07
N ARG A 267 0.46 14.24 13.54
CA ARG A 267 0.76 15.18 14.63
C ARG A 267 1.36 14.50 15.86
N GLU A 268 0.79 13.38 16.29
CA GLU A 268 1.28 12.54 17.39
C GLU A 268 2.75 12.09 17.19
N ASN A 269 3.10 11.62 15.99
CA ASN A 269 4.44 11.15 15.67
C ASN A 269 5.45 12.30 15.58
N VAL A 270 5.03 13.46 15.05
CA VAL A 270 5.84 14.70 15.07
C VAL A 270 6.14 15.13 16.51
N GLU A 271 5.15 15.08 17.41
CA GLU A 271 5.34 15.37 18.83
C GLU A 271 6.27 14.36 19.53
N LYS A 272 6.14 13.05 19.25
CA LYS A 272 7.08 12.02 19.73
C LYS A 272 8.51 12.35 19.29
N MET A 273 8.72 12.65 18.01
CA MET A 273 10.05 13.00 17.47
C MET A 273 10.64 14.25 18.10
N MET A 274 9.84 15.31 18.32
CA MET A 274 10.28 16.52 19.03
C MET A 274 10.72 16.24 20.49
N ARG A 275 10.16 15.20 21.11
CA ARG A 275 10.53 14.71 22.45
C ARG A 275 11.63 13.64 22.43
N ARG A 276 12.23 13.35 21.26
CA ARG A 276 13.22 12.28 21.01
C ARG A 276 12.70 10.86 21.34
N VAL A 277 11.39 10.67 21.21
CA VAL A 277 10.73 9.36 21.30
C VAL A 277 10.60 8.79 19.88
N ASN A 278 10.92 7.51 19.68
CA ASN A 278 10.69 6.86 18.39
C ASN A 278 9.16 6.73 18.16
N PRO A 279 8.61 7.25 17.05
CA PRO A 279 7.19 7.09 16.74
C PRO A 279 6.79 5.66 16.32
N GLN A 280 7.71 4.89 15.74
CA GLN A 280 7.44 3.53 15.26
C GLN A 280 7.24 2.56 16.42
N GLU A 281 6.33 1.60 16.23
CA GLU A 281 6.06 0.55 17.21
C GLU A 281 7.22 -0.46 17.31
N VAL A 282 7.29 -1.17 18.44
CA VAL A 282 8.27 -2.24 18.65
C VAL A 282 7.67 -3.54 18.14
N TYR A 283 8.43 -4.28 17.31
CA TYR A 283 7.99 -5.57 16.77
C TYR A 283 7.44 -6.50 17.87
N PRO A 284 6.27 -7.12 17.64
CA PRO A 284 5.61 -7.94 18.64
C PRO A 284 6.39 -9.23 18.91
N ALA A 285 6.23 -9.76 20.12
CA ALA A 285 6.62 -11.15 20.40
C ALA A 285 5.77 -12.11 19.54
N GLY A 286 6.25 -13.33 19.28
CA GLY A 286 5.77 -14.17 18.18
C GLY A 286 4.26 -14.47 18.13
N ASP A 287 3.59 -14.56 19.28
CA ASP A 287 2.14 -14.76 19.41
C ASP A 287 1.33 -13.44 19.50
N GLY A 288 2.00 -12.31 19.73
CA GLY A 288 1.40 -10.98 19.89
C GLY A 288 0.93 -10.29 18.60
N ASN A 289 0.82 -11.01 17.48
CA ASN A 289 0.35 -10.49 16.18
C ASN A 289 -0.48 -11.53 15.41
N TRP A 290 -1.23 -12.39 16.11
CA TRP A 290 -2.03 -13.46 15.51
C TRP A 290 -3.09 -12.92 14.52
N ASP A 291 -3.65 -11.75 14.82
CA ASP A 291 -4.62 -11.01 14.01
C ASP A 291 -3.99 -10.19 12.88
N ALA A 292 -2.66 -10.04 12.87
CA ALA A 292 -1.86 -9.28 11.91
C ALA A 292 -2.12 -7.75 11.92
N HIS A 293 -2.59 -7.20 13.04
CA HIS A 293 -2.85 -5.76 13.18
C HIS A 293 -1.59 -4.90 13.43
N PHE A 294 -0.40 -5.47 13.57
CA PHE A 294 0.83 -4.70 13.80
C PHE A 294 1.24 -3.85 12.59
N HIS A 295 1.64 -2.59 12.82
CA HIS A 295 2.19 -1.72 11.77
C HIS A 295 3.69 -2.00 11.60
N HIS A 296 4.05 -2.76 10.56
CA HIS A 296 5.46 -3.00 10.21
C HIS A 296 6.15 -1.74 9.69
N ARG A 297 5.42 -0.87 8.98
CA ARG A 297 5.93 0.39 8.45
C ARG A 297 4.79 1.35 8.11
N GLU A 298 4.71 2.47 8.82
CA GLU A 298 3.88 3.60 8.39
C GLU A 298 4.58 4.41 7.28
N PHE A 299 3.81 5.11 6.44
CA PHE A 299 4.30 5.75 5.22
C PHE A 299 4.16 7.28 5.23
N ASP A 300 4.94 7.96 4.37
CA ASP A 300 4.70 9.35 4.00
C ASP A 300 4.14 9.51 2.57
N MET A 301 3.49 10.66 2.30
CA MET A 301 2.82 10.88 1.02
C MET A 301 3.80 10.91 -0.17
N ARG A 302 5.03 11.43 -0.02
CA ARG A 302 5.99 11.56 -1.12
C ARG A 302 6.53 10.21 -1.56
N GLU A 303 6.84 9.33 -0.62
CA GLU A 303 7.27 7.98 -0.96
C GLU A 303 6.13 7.15 -1.56
N LEU A 304 4.88 7.26 -1.07
CA LEU A 304 3.74 6.60 -1.70
C LEU A 304 3.51 7.07 -3.15
N LEU A 305 3.66 8.38 -3.41
CA LEU A 305 3.62 8.93 -4.77
C LEU A 305 4.78 8.41 -5.64
N SER A 306 5.97 8.22 -5.06
CA SER A 306 7.11 7.61 -5.75
C SER A 306 6.83 6.14 -6.11
N PHE A 307 6.38 5.33 -5.14
CA PHE A 307 6.05 3.92 -5.34
C PHE A 307 4.92 3.73 -6.34
N ALA A 308 3.89 4.60 -6.30
CA ALA A 308 2.82 4.62 -7.30
C ALA A 308 3.35 4.90 -8.72
N THR A 309 4.28 5.84 -8.85
CA THR A 309 4.91 6.19 -10.13
C THR A 309 5.75 5.03 -10.68
N GLU A 310 6.55 4.36 -9.83
CA GLU A 310 7.38 3.20 -10.18
C GLU A 310 6.54 1.93 -10.48
N ALA A 311 5.39 1.79 -9.81
CA ALA A 311 4.41 0.75 -10.12
C ALA A 311 3.71 0.96 -11.46
N GLY A 312 3.85 2.14 -12.08
CA GLY A 312 3.24 2.49 -13.36
C GLY A 312 1.87 3.18 -13.24
N GLY A 313 1.43 3.56 -12.05
CA GLY A 313 0.15 4.22 -11.82
C GLY A 313 0.11 5.68 -12.29
N GLU A 314 -1.07 6.13 -12.71
CA GLU A 314 -1.42 7.54 -12.91
C GLU A 314 -2.03 8.09 -11.61
N LEU A 315 -1.49 9.19 -11.07
CA LEU A 315 -2.08 9.87 -9.91
C LEU A 315 -3.35 10.63 -10.33
N ARG A 316 -4.49 10.28 -9.73
CA ARG A 316 -5.77 10.95 -9.95
C ARG A 316 -6.14 11.91 -8.82
N ALA A 317 -5.82 11.54 -7.58
CA ALA A 317 -5.94 12.41 -6.42
C ALA A 317 -5.00 11.94 -5.30
N CYS A 318 -4.60 12.87 -4.43
CA CYS A 318 -4.05 12.56 -3.12
C CYS A 318 -4.37 13.67 -2.11
N TYR A 319 -4.64 13.30 -0.86
CA TYR A 319 -4.87 14.23 0.25
C TYR A 319 -4.56 13.57 1.59
N PHE A 320 -4.35 14.38 2.62
CA PHE A 320 -4.24 13.93 4.01
C PHE A 320 -5.65 13.92 4.62
N SER A 321 -6.02 12.92 5.40
CA SER A 321 -7.31 12.85 6.10
C SER A 321 -7.13 12.91 7.61
N ALA A 322 -8.01 13.68 8.25
CA ALA A 322 -8.15 13.80 9.70
C ALA A 322 -9.14 12.77 10.30
N CYS A 323 -9.36 11.62 9.63
CA CYS A 323 -10.39 10.66 10.00
C CYS A 323 -10.20 9.95 11.34
N TRP A 324 -9.00 10.04 11.95
CA TRP A 324 -8.69 9.56 13.31
C TRP A 324 -8.24 10.67 14.26
N ASP A 325 -8.09 11.90 13.77
CA ASP A 325 -7.65 13.03 14.57
C ASP A 325 -8.76 13.40 15.56
N THR A 326 -8.41 13.88 16.75
CA THR A 326 -9.43 14.32 17.71
C THR A 326 -10.23 15.50 17.15
N PRO A 327 -11.47 15.77 17.60
CA PRO A 327 -12.28 16.86 17.06
C PRO A 327 -11.62 18.26 17.08
N ASN A 328 -10.66 18.48 17.98
CA ASN A 328 -9.87 19.71 18.03
C ASN A 328 -8.80 19.75 16.92
N GLU A 329 -8.14 18.62 16.65
CA GLU A 329 -7.10 18.48 15.61
C GLU A 329 -7.72 18.43 14.21
N ALA A 330 -8.84 17.72 14.06
CA ALA A 330 -9.61 17.59 12.81
C ALA A 330 -10.26 18.90 12.32
N SER A 331 -10.10 20.00 13.05
CA SER A 331 -10.49 21.34 12.60
C SER A 331 -9.60 21.89 11.47
N HIS A 332 -8.38 21.34 11.31
CA HIS A 332 -7.43 21.71 10.27
C HIS A 332 -6.81 20.46 9.64
N GLN A 333 -7.27 20.13 8.43
CA GLN A 333 -6.75 19.03 7.62
C GLN A 333 -5.46 19.49 6.90
N ASP A 334 -4.31 18.95 7.31
CA ASP A 334 -2.97 19.40 6.89
C ASP A 334 -2.00 18.21 6.67
N GLU A 335 -0.73 18.48 6.33
CA GLU A 335 0.28 17.42 6.08
C GLU A 335 0.59 16.55 7.32
N THR A 336 0.08 16.92 8.50
CA THR A 336 0.21 16.21 9.78
C THR A 336 -1.10 15.58 10.28
N SER A 337 -2.15 15.54 9.46
CA SER A 337 -3.35 14.74 9.76
C SER A 337 -3.07 13.23 9.74
N GLY A 338 -3.84 12.44 10.48
CA GLY A 338 -3.55 11.05 10.84
C GLY A 338 -3.41 10.04 9.69
N ASN A 339 -4.06 10.27 8.55
CA ASN A 339 -4.21 9.28 7.48
C ASN A 339 -3.82 9.86 6.10
N LEU A 340 -3.32 9.01 5.20
CA LEU A 340 -3.00 9.36 3.82
C LEU A 340 -4.03 8.73 2.88
N VAL A 341 -4.51 9.49 1.89
CA VAL A 341 -5.41 8.99 0.85
C VAL A 341 -4.80 9.21 -0.52
N LEU A 342 -4.73 8.15 -1.34
CA LEU A 342 -4.32 8.19 -2.74
C LEU A 342 -5.40 7.56 -3.63
N VAL A 343 -5.59 8.14 -4.81
CA VAL A 343 -6.39 7.56 -5.89
C VAL A 343 -5.51 7.41 -7.12
N LEU A 344 -5.34 6.17 -7.58
CA LEU A 344 -4.51 5.81 -8.72
C LEU A 344 -5.36 5.20 -9.84
N ALA A 345 -5.00 5.47 -11.09
CA ALA A 345 -5.53 4.81 -12.27
C ALA A 345 -4.41 4.11 -13.05
N ARG A 346 -4.77 3.31 -14.05
CA ARG A 346 -3.80 2.77 -15.01
C ARG A 346 -3.37 3.86 -16.00
N LYS A 347 -2.10 3.84 -16.41
CA LYS A 347 -1.60 4.62 -17.56
C LYS A 347 -1.97 3.98 -18.90
#